data_AF-A0A239I9Q6-F1
#
_entry.id   AF-A0A239I9Q6-F1
#
_cell.length_a   1.000
_cell.length_b   1.000
_cell.length_c   1.000
_cell.angle_alpha   90.00
_cell.angle_beta   90.00
_cell.angle_gamma   90.00
#
_symmetry.space_group_name_H-M   'P 1'
#
loop_
_entity.id
_entity.type
_entity.pdbx_description
1 polymer ?
#
loop_
_entity_poly.entity_id
_entity_poly.type
_entity_poly.pdbx_seq_one_letter_code
_entity_poly.pdbx_strand_id
1 'polypeptide(L)'
;MLRPRTLIAAAASAVFVATTLVVPLAAAPASAAPPPGALVWSDEFNGPAGSAVDQSKWRFDIGGSGWGNNEQQYYTNSTRNAAMDGAGNLVITARRENPSNFQCHYGTCQYTSARLLTAATFNRTYGRFEARMKIPRGQGIWPAFWMLGNPVNWPTSGEIDIMENIGREPNMVHGTIHGPGYSGAEGIGAGYTIGGAFADAFHTFAVDWSPNLIIWYVDGNEYQRRTPADLGGDRWVFDHNFFMIMNVAVGGYWPGYPDGSTQFPQSMTVDYVRAYALPGGTNPPPTGGGRITGIGGKCVDVAGAATANGTAVQLWDCNGTGAQQWTWAADGSVRALGKCLDVPSGSTANGAKLQLWDCNGSGAQRWTFTGANDIVNPQSNKCMDATGASSANGTRLQIWDCGGGANQKWSRS
;
A
#
# COMPACT_ATOMS: atom_id res chain seq x y z
N MET A 1 -54.04 35.69 79.61
CA MET A 1 -52.69 36.17 79.27
C MET A 1 -52.02 35.15 78.35
N LEU A 2 -51.36 35.64 77.31
CA LEU A 2 -50.69 34.87 76.25
C LEU A 2 -49.61 33.92 76.79
N ARG A 3 -49.40 32.76 76.12
CA ARG A 3 -48.11 32.14 75.66
C ARG A 3 -48.25 30.60 75.47
N PRO A 4 -47.39 29.91 74.67
CA PRO A 4 -47.61 29.66 73.24
C PRO A 4 -47.71 28.15 72.91
N ARG A 5 -48.25 27.81 71.73
CA ARG A 5 -48.23 26.45 71.17
C ARG A 5 -46.97 26.23 70.32
N THR A 6 -46.22 25.19 70.65
CA THR A 6 -45.02 24.72 69.95
C THR A 6 -45.40 24.08 68.61
N LEU A 7 -44.82 24.56 67.51
CA LEU A 7 -44.91 23.94 66.18
C LEU A 7 -43.71 23.02 65.98
N ILE A 8 -43.95 21.74 65.72
CA ILE A 8 -42.95 20.77 65.25
C ILE A 8 -43.04 20.75 63.72
N ALA A 9 -41.98 21.19 63.04
CA ALA A 9 -41.86 21.12 61.58
C ALA A 9 -41.18 19.79 61.19
N ALA A 10 -41.86 18.99 60.37
CA ALA A 10 -41.27 17.81 59.73
C ALA A 10 -40.47 18.25 58.49
N ALA A 11 -39.20 17.89 58.43
CA ALA A 11 -38.35 18.10 57.26
C ALA A 11 -38.54 16.95 56.26
N ALA A 12 -38.99 17.26 55.04
CA ALA A 12 -39.00 16.33 53.92
C ALA A 12 -37.72 16.53 53.09
N SER A 13 -36.88 15.51 53.02
CA SER A 13 -35.67 15.50 52.18
C SER A 13 -36.03 15.13 50.74
N ALA A 14 -35.81 16.03 49.79
CA ALA A 14 -35.93 15.76 48.36
C ALA A 14 -34.61 15.18 47.83
N VAL A 15 -34.67 13.99 47.23
CA VAL A 15 -33.55 13.36 46.51
C VAL A 15 -33.57 13.85 45.07
N PHE A 16 -32.52 14.56 44.65
CA PHE A 16 -32.30 14.92 43.24
C PHE A 16 -31.50 13.79 42.55
N VAL A 17 -32.11 13.15 41.56
CA VAL A 17 -31.43 12.23 40.63
C VAL A 17 -30.87 13.05 39.48
N ALA A 18 -29.54 13.19 39.41
CA ALA A 18 -28.86 13.81 38.28
C ALA A 18 -28.69 12.76 37.16
N THR A 19 -29.50 12.85 36.11
CA THR A 19 -29.29 12.10 34.86
C THR A 19 -28.15 12.73 34.07
N THR A 20 -26.98 12.11 34.07
CA THR A 20 -25.87 12.47 33.18
C THR A 20 -26.19 12.01 31.76
N LEU A 21 -26.42 12.97 30.86
CA LEU A 21 -26.45 12.72 29.41
C LEU A 21 -25.05 12.29 28.95
N VAL A 22 -24.91 11.00 28.62
CA VAL A 22 -23.75 10.49 27.88
C VAL A 22 -23.98 10.87 26.42
N VAL A 23 -23.32 11.93 25.96
CA VAL A 23 -23.23 12.24 24.53
C VAL A 23 -22.24 11.25 23.92
N PRO A 24 -22.64 10.41 22.95
CA PRO A 24 -21.69 9.52 22.29
C PRO A 24 -20.70 10.37 21.51
N LEU A 25 -19.41 10.13 21.74
CA LEU A 25 -18.34 10.74 20.98
C LEU A 25 -18.50 10.29 19.51
N ALA A 26 -18.83 11.22 18.61
CA ALA A 26 -18.87 10.93 17.19
C ALA A 26 -17.50 10.42 16.75
N ALA A 27 -17.45 9.24 16.12
CA ALA A 27 -16.23 8.74 15.50
C ALA A 27 -15.72 9.80 14.51
N ALA A 28 -14.41 10.08 14.54
CA ALA A 28 -13.80 10.95 13.55
C ALA A 28 -14.13 10.42 12.14
N PRO A 29 -14.48 11.29 11.18
CA PRO A 29 -14.74 10.82 9.82
C PRO A 29 -13.49 10.13 9.28
N ALA A 30 -13.69 8.97 8.64
CA ALA A 30 -12.63 8.28 7.93
C ALA A 30 -11.98 9.27 6.95
N SER A 31 -10.66 9.41 7.02
CA SER A 31 -9.93 10.26 6.08
C SER A 31 -10.03 9.62 4.70
N ALA A 32 -10.57 10.37 3.72
CA ALA A 32 -10.54 9.96 2.33
C ALA A 32 -9.08 9.83 1.86
N ALA A 33 -8.81 8.81 1.06
CA ALA A 33 -7.50 8.58 0.48
C ALA A 33 -7.05 9.76 -0.39
N PRO A 34 -5.78 10.17 -0.32
CA PRO A 34 -5.25 11.13 -1.28
C PRO A 34 -5.34 10.57 -2.71
N PRO A 35 -5.58 11.42 -3.73
CA PRO A 35 -5.63 10.98 -5.12
C PRO A 35 -4.29 10.37 -5.52
N PRO A 36 -4.26 9.22 -6.22
CA PRO A 36 -3.00 8.58 -6.59
C PRO A 36 -2.15 9.43 -7.54
N GLY A 37 -0.88 9.07 -7.68
CA GLY A 37 0.03 9.67 -8.66
C GLY A 37 -0.27 9.21 -10.10
N ALA A 38 0.71 9.35 -10.99
CA ALA A 38 0.55 9.00 -12.40
C ALA A 38 0.18 7.51 -12.57
N LEU A 39 -0.71 7.21 -13.51
CA LEU A 39 -1.03 5.84 -13.91
C LEU A 39 0.22 5.19 -14.53
N VAL A 40 0.58 4.01 -14.03
CA VAL A 40 1.79 3.27 -14.43
C VAL A 40 1.44 2.05 -15.26
N TRP A 41 0.35 1.39 -14.91
CA TRP A 41 -0.12 0.19 -15.57
C TRP A 41 -1.63 0.09 -15.35
N SER A 42 -2.36 -0.39 -16.36
CA SER A 42 -3.78 -0.67 -16.20
C SER A 42 -4.25 -1.81 -17.08
N ASP A 43 -5.36 -2.41 -16.65
CA ASP A 43 -6.25 -3.17 -17.50
C ASP A 43 -7.70 -2.78 -17.21
N GLU A 44 -8.39 -2.36 -18.26
CA GLU A 44 -9.77 -1.86 -18.22
C GLU A 44 -10.76 -2.91 -18.77
N PHE A 45 -10.27 -4.11 -19.08
CA PHE A 45 -11.03 -5.29 -19.54
C PHE A 45 -12.05 -5.04 -20.66
N ASN A 46 -11.77 -4.05 -21.51
CA ASN A 46 -12.55 -3.73 -22.69
C ASN A 46 -12.33 -4.79 -23.77
N GLY A 47 -13.26 -5.74 -23.89
CA GLY A 47 -13.24 -6.75 -24.93
C GLY A 47 -14.64 -7.35 -25.16
N PRO A 48 -14.91 -7.94 -26.35
CA PRO A 48 -16.17 -8.60 -26.62
C PRO A 48 -16.47 -9.72 -25.62
N ALA A 49 -17.76 -9.97 -25.35
CA ALA A 49 -18.20 -11.05 -24.47
C ALA A 49 -17.58 -12.41 -24.87
N GLY A 50 -17.02 -13.12 -23.90
CA GLY A 50 -16.36 -14.41 -24.08
C GLY A 50 -14.89 -14.35 -24.51
N SER A 51 -14.35 -13.14 -24.72
CA SER A 51 -12.93 -12.97 -25.07
C SER A 51 -12.03 -13.37 -23.89
N ALA A 52 -10.87 -13.95 -24.19
CA ALA A 52 -9.87 -14.27 -23.18
C ALA A 52 -9.16 -13.00 -22.66
N VAL A 53 -8.57 -13.10 -21.46
CA VAL A 53 -7.71 -12.05 -20.89
C VAL A 53 -6.53 -11.72 -21.79
N ASP A 54 -6.08 -10.47 -21.75
CA ASP A 54 -4.89 -10.02 -22.49
C ASP A 54 -3.64 -10.73 -21.96
N GLN A 55 -3.11 -11.68 -22.75
CA GLN A 55 -1.90 -12.41 -22.43
C GLN A 55 -0.61 -11.60 -22.68
N SER A 56 -0.65 -10.31 -22.99
CA SER A 56 0.50 -9.43 -22.77
C SER A 56 0.57 -8.95 -21.31
N LYS A 57 -0.55 -9.03 -20.58
CA LYS A 57 -0.72 -8.51 -19.21
C LYS A 57 -0.88 -9.59 -18.16
N TRP A 58 -1.60 -10.66 -18.46
CA TRP A 58 -1.95 -11.70 -17.48
C TRP A 58 -1.44 -13.07 -17.89
N ARG A 59 -0.94 -13.82 -16.91
CA ARG A 59 -0.65 -15.26 -17.00
C ARG A 59 -1.64 -16.02 -16.12
N PHE A 60 -1.67 -17.34 -16.28
CA PHE A 60 -2.52 -18.23 -15.51
C PHE A 60 -1.68 -19.16 -14.64
N ASP A 61 -2.10 -19.30 -13.40
CA ASP A 61 -1.75 -20.44 -12.57
C ASP A 61 -2.75 -21.56 -12.86
N ILE A 62 -2.26 -22.75 -13.22
CA ILE A 62 -3.09 -23.90 -13.62
C ILE A 62 -2.84 -25.06 -12.66
N GLY A 63 -3.90 -25.62 -12.09
CA GLY A 63 -3.80 -26.79 -11.21
C GLY A 63 -4.75 -26.78 -10.02
N GLY A 64 -4.76 -27.91 -9.30
CA GLY A 64 -5.60 -28.15 -8.11
C GLY A 64 -4.81 -28.78 -6.97
N SER A 65 -3.60 -28.28 -6.70
CA SER A 65 -2.70 -28.79 -5.65
C SER A 65 -3.13 -28.44 -4.22
N GLY A 66 -4.18 -27.64 -4.07
CA GLY A 66 -4.65 -27.12 -2.79
C GLY A 66 -3.99 -25.80 -2.38
N TRP A 67 -3.01 -25.31 -3.15
CA TRP A 67 -2.47 -23.95 -3.10
C TRP A 67 -2.01 -23.47 -1.71
N GLY A 68 -1.59 -24.41 -0.84
CA GLY A 68 -1.15 -24.13 0.54
C GLY A 68 -2.29 -24.08 1.56
N ASN A 69 -3.53 -23.94 1.12
CA ASN A 69 -4.69 -23.70 1.99
C ASN A 69 -5.77 -24.80 1.94
N ASN A 70 -5.45 -25.96 1.35
CA ASN A 70 -6.37 -27.08 1.16
C ASN A 70 -7.61 -26.69 0.33
N GLU A 71 -7.38 -25.87 -0.68
CA GLU A 71 -8.38 -25.38 -1.63
C GLU A 71 -8.90 -26.53 -2.53
N GLN A 72 -10.17 -26.47 -2.96
CA GLN A 72 -10.83 -27.56 -3.69
C GLN A 72 -10.98 -27.34 -5.20
N GLN A 73 -10.74 -26.14 -5.71
CA GLN A 73 -10.82 -25.85 -7.14
C GLN A 73 -9.59 -26.32 -7.92
N TYR A 74 -9.82 -26.61 -9.19
CA TYR A 74 -8.80 -26.64 -10.22
C TYR A 74 -8.81 -25.29 -10.96
N TYR A 75 -7.73 -24.52 -10.88
CA TYR A 75 -7.59 -23.31 -11.69
C TYR A 75 -7.29 -23.69 -13.14
N THR A 76 -8.01 -23.08 -14.09
CA THR A 76 -7.85 -23.30 -15.54
C THR A 76 -7.49 -22.01 -16.26
N ASN A 77 -7.12 -22.13 -17.54
CA ASN A 77 -7.01 -21.02 -18.49
C ASN A 77 -8.21 -20.94 -19.45
N SER A 78 -9.33 -21.60 -19.12
CA SER A 78 -10.52 -21.62 -19.97
C SER A 78 -11.28 -20.30 -19.89
N THR A 79 -11.81 -19.82 -21.02
CA THR A 79 -12.77 -18.71 -21.07
C THR A 79 -14.07 -18.99 -20.32
N ARG A 80 -14.34 -20.25 -19.93
CA ARG A 80 -15.44 -20.56 -19.01
C ARG A 80 -15.18 -20.05 -17.60
N ASN A 81 -13.91 -19.97 -17.18
CA ASN A 81 -13.52 -19.54 -15.85
C ASN A 81 -12.99 -18.11 -15.81
N ALA A 82 -12.43 -17.57 -16.90
CA ALA A 82 -12.05 -16.15 -16.99
C ALA A 82 -12.26 -15.61 -18.40
N ALA A 83 -13.21 -14.68 -18.56
CA ALA A 83 -13.46 -14.02 -19.84
C ALA A 83 -14.08 -12.63 -19.64
N MET A 84 -13.96 -11.80 -20.65
CA MET A 84 -14.63 -10.50 -20.71
C MET A 84 -16.14 -10.69 -20.89
N ASP A 85 -16.95 -9.81 -20.31
CA ASP A 85 -18.41 -9.86 -20.42
C ASP A 85 -18.99 -9.04 -21.58
N GLY A 86 -18.18 -8.25 -22.28
CA GLY A 86 -18.63 -7.33 -23.31
C GLY A 86 -19.19 -5.99 -22.81
N ALA A 87 -19.23 -5.80 -21.49
CA ALA A 87 -19.68 -4.59 -20.81
C ALA A 87 -18.54 -3.86 -20.08
N GLY A 88 -17.29 -4.16 -20.46
CA GLY A 88 -16.10 -3.54 -19.88
C GLY A 88 -15.61 -4.22 -18.60
N ASN A 89 -15.97 -5.48 -18.34
CA ASN A 89 -15.48 -6.20 -17.17
C ASN A 89 -14.83 -7.53 -17.55
N LEU A 90 -13.86 -7.94 -16.74
CA LEU A 90 -13.45 -9.32 -16.62
C LEU A 90 -14.38 -10.05 -15.63
N VAL A 91 -14.74 -11.28 -15.94
CA VAL A 91 -15.50 -12.16 -15.04
C VAL A 91 -14.71 -13.42 -14.74
N ILE A 92 -14.28 -13.57 -13.48
CA ILE A 92 -13.71 -14.81 -12.96
C ILE A 92 -14.84 -15.64 -12.36
N THR A 93 -15.07 -16.85 -12.88
CA THR A 93 -16.21 -17.70 -12.51
C THR A 93 -15.75 -19.01 -11.90
N ALA A 94 -16.09 -19.20 -10.62
CA ALA A 94 -16.02 -20.49 -9.94
C ALA A 94 -17.25 -21.34 -10.28
N ARG A 95 -17.02 -22.60 -10.67
CA ARG A 95 -18.05 -23.52 -11.17
C ARG A 95 -17.94 -24.86 -10.48
N ARG A 96 -19.06 -25.54 -10.29
CA ARG A 96 -19.12 -26.94 -9.85
C ARG A 96 -19.25 -27.85 -11.07
N GLU A 97 -18.11 -28.25 -11.61
CA GLU A 97 -18.00 -29.01 -12.85
C GLU A 97 -16.59 -29.58 -12.99
N ASN A 98 -16.43 -30.58 -13.86
CA ASN A 98 -15.12 -31.11 -14.23
C ASN A 98 -15.14 -31.62 -15.69
N PRO A 99 -15.15 -30.72 -16.69
CA PRO A 99 -15.34 -31.09 -18.09
C PRO A 99 -14.19 -31.92 -18.67
N SER A 100 -13.01 -31.89 -18.05
CA SER A 100 -11.79 -32.52 -18.58
C SER A 100 -11.19 -33.56 -17.63
N ASN A 101 -12.00 -34.08 -16.70
CA ASN A 101 -11.61 -35.08 -15.71
C ASN A 101 -10.32 -34.72 -14.94
N PHE A 102 -10.17 -33.44 -14.60
CA PHE A 102 -9.07 -32.89 -13.83
C PHE A 102 -8.90 -33.63 -12.50
N GLN A 103 -7.64 -33.77 -12.08
CA GLN A 103 -7.26 -34.34 -10.79
C GLN A 103 -6.75 -33.23 -9.87
N CYS A 104 -7.28 -33.23 -8.66
CA CYS A 104 -6.94 -32.35 -7.56
C CYS A 104 -6.21 -33.18 -6.50
N HIS A 105 -5.64 -32.52 -5.50
CA HIS A 105 -4.93 -33.20 -4.40
C HIS A 105 -5.78 -34.24 -3.65
N TYR A 106 -7.12 -34.11 -3.70
CA TYR A 106 -8.08 -35.01 -3.07
C TYR A 106 -8.74 -36.04 -4.05
N GLY A 107 -8.23 -36.16 -5.28
CA GLY A 107 -8.78 -37.05 -6.32
C GLY A 107 -9.49 -36.28 -7.44
N THR A 108 -10.58 -36.83 -7.98
CA THR A 108 -11.32 -36.17 -9.08
C THR A 108 -11.85 -34.80 -8.62
N CYS A 109 -11.40 -33.74 -9.30
CA CYS A 109 -11.82 -32.38 -9.00
C CYS A 109 -13.34 -32.23 -9.12
N GLN A 110 -13.93 -31.42 -8.24
CA GLN A 110 -15.36 -31.08 -8.29
C GLN A 110 -15.63 -29.65 -8.75
N TYR A 111 -14.62 -28.78 -8.69
CA TYR A 111 -14.76 -27.36 -8.95
C TYR A 111 -13.67 -26.87 -9.90
N THR A 112 -14.02 -25.90 -10.75
CA THR A 112 -13.08 -25.14 -11.58
C THR A 112 -13.18 -23.65 -11.26
N SER A 113 -12.07 -22.94 -11.42
CA SER A 113 -12.01 -21.48 -11.31
C SER A 113 -10.84 -20.94 -12.14
N ALA A 114 -10.46 -19.67 -11.96
CA ALA A 114 -9.24 -19.10 -12.54
C ALA A 114 -8.42 -18.31 -11.50
N ARG A 115 -7.10 -18.31 -11.71
CA ARG A 115 -6.11 -17.52 -10.97
C ARG A 115 -5.19 -16.84 -11.95
N LEU A 116 -5.26 -15.52 -11.98
CA LEU A 116 -4.55 -14.66 -12.92
C LEU A 116 -3.44 -13.93 -12.19
N LEU A 117 -2.26 -13.83 -12.80
CA LEU A 117 -1.10 -13.18 -12.21
C LEU A 117 -0.28 -12.37 -13.21
N THR A 118 0.41 -11.36 -12.72
CA THR A 118 1.27 -10.49 -13.54
C THR A 118 2.76 -10.77 -13.41
N ALA A 119 3.19 -11.85 -12.74
CA ALA A 119 4.61 -12.09 -12.41
C ALA A 119 5.60 -11.90 -13.58
N ALA A 120 5.24 -12.41 -14.76
CA ALA A 120 6.07 -12.36 -15.97
C ALA A 120 5.86 -11.11 -16.85
N THR A 121 4.89 -10.25 -16.52
CA THR A 121 4.40 -9.17 -17.40
C THR A 121 4.48 -7.80 -16.73
N PHE A 122 4.16 -7.74 -15.43
CA PHE A 122 4.26 -6.54 -14.62
C PHE A 122 4.54 -6.91 -13.15
N ASN A 123 5.66 -6.44 -12.64
CA ASN A 123 5.98 -6.43 -11.22
C ASN A 123 6.69 -5.13 -10.88
N ARG A 124 6.47 -4.63 -9.67
CA ARG A 124 6.99 -3.33 -9.24
C ARG A 124 7.12 -3.26 -7.73
N THR A 125 8.07 -2.46 -7.27
CA THR A 125 8.16 -2.01 -5.88
C THR A 125 7.45 -0.67 -5.72
N TYR A 126 6.55 -0.57 -4.75
CA TYR A 126 5.79 0.64 -4.39
C TYR A 126 4.78 1.14 -5.43
N GLY A 127 3.80 1.90 -4.95
CA GLY A 127 2.72 2.47 -5.74
C GLY A 127 1.36 2.37 -5.05
N ARG A 128 0.33 2.90 -5.69
CA ARG A 128 -1.05 2.48 -5.41
C ARG A 128 -1.39 1.28 -6.29
N PHE A 129 -1.89 0.22 -5.70
CA PHE A 129 -2.47 -0.92 -6.42
C PHE A 129 -3.95 -0.97 -6.10
N GLU A 130 -4.79 -0.90 -7.13
CA GLU A 130 -6.23 -0.71 -6.99
C GLU A 130 -6.98 -1.62 -7.97
N ALA A 131 -8.09 -2.18 -7.51
CA ALA A 131 -9.06 -2.85 -8.37
C ALA A 131 -10.48 -2.47 -7.98
N ARG A 132 -11.33 -2.24 -8.97
CA ARG A 132 -12.77 -2.05 -8.78
C ARG A 132 -13.51 -3.33 -9.12
N MET A 133 -14.12 -3.95 -8.13
CA MET A 133 -14.61 -5.33 -8.21
C MET A 133 -15.95 -5.48 -7.51
N LYS A 134 -16.83 -6.34 -8.05
CA LYS A 134 -17.97 -6.90 -7.35
C LYS A 134 -17.66 -8.37 -7.08
N ILE A 135 -17.56 -8.73 -5.80
CA ILE A 135 -17.12 -10.06 -5.38
C ILE A 135 -18.29 -11.06 -5.30
N PRO A 136 -18.04 -12.38 -5.37
CA PRO A 136 -19.06 -13.40 -5.17
C PRO A 136 -19.49 -13.55 -3.71
N ARG A 137 -20.44 -14.45 -3.45
CA ARG A 137 -20.91 -14.81 -2.10
C ARG A 137 -21.09 -16.31 -1.92
N GLY A 138 -21.36 -16.72 -0.69
CA GLY A 138 -21.76 -18.09 -0.36
C GLY A 138 -20.66 -18.86 0.37
N GLN A 139 -21.08 -19.72 1.30
CA GLN A 139 -20.18 -20.52 2.13
C GLN A 139 -19.11 -21.21 1.27
N GLY A 140 -17.85 -21.15 1.70
CA GLY A 140 -16.71 -21.77 1.03
C GLY A 140 -16.19 -21.04 -0.21
N ILE A 141 -16.76 -19.89 -0.60
CA ILE A 141 -16.23 -19.07 -1.70
C ILE A 141 -15.24 -18.05 -1.14
N TRP A 142 -14.08 -17.91 -1.79
CA TRP A 142 -12.99 -17.05 -1.32
C TRP A 142 -12.38 -16.27 -2.49
N PRO A 143 -12.95 -15.10 -2.84
CA PRO A 143 -12.34 -14.18 -3.79
C PRO A 143 -11.17 -13.43 -3.14
N ALA A 144 -10.11 -13.20 -3.92
CA ALA A 144 -8.93 -12.47 -3.47
C ALA A 144 -8.36 -11.57 -4.58
N PHE A 145 -7.88 -10.39 -4.18
CA PHE A 145 -6.98 -9.52 -4.93
C PHE A 145 -5.79 -9.20 -4.03
N TRP A 146 -4.61 -9.62 -4.45
CA TRP A 146 -3.44 -9.69 -3.58
C TRP A 146 -2.15 -9.61 -4.40
N MET A 147 -1.03 -9.55 -3.71
CA MET A 147 0.29 -9.40 -4.32
C MET A 147 1.30 -10.32 -3.64
N LEU A 148 2.24 -10.82 -4.43
CA LEU A 148 3.32 -11.69 -3.95
C LEU A 148 4.68 -11.19 -4.42
N GLY A 149 5.71 -11.31 -3.57
CA GLY A 149 7.06 -10.92 -3.92
C GLY A 149 7.67 -11.74 -5.06
N ASN A 150 8.52 -11.10 -5.85
CA ASN A 150 9.21 -11.68 -7.00
C ASN A 150 10.74 -11.54 -6.85
N PRO A 151 11.52 -12.63 -6.89
CA PRO A 151 11.12 -14.03 -7.05
C PRO A 151 10.36 -14.59 -5.84
N VAL A 152 9.53 -15.60 -6.07
CA VAL A 152 8.72 -16.24 -5.02
C VAL A 152 9.57 -17.17 -4.16
N ASN A 153 9.56 -16.95 -2.85
CA ASN A 153 10.14 -17.81 -1.82
C ASN A 153 9.36 -17.60 -0.52
N TRP A 154 8.14 -18.15 -0.45
CA TRP A 154 7.19 -17.85 0.62
C TRP A 154 7.61 -18.48 1.97
N PRO A 155 7.46 -17.78 3.11
CA PRO A 155 6.92 -16.41 3.27
C PRO A 155 8.01 -15.31 3.16
N THR A 156 9.28 -15.68 2.92
CA THR A 156 10.40 -14.73 2.87
C THR A 156 10.26 -13.70 1.75
N SER A 157 9.60 -14.05 0.65
CA SER A 157 9.29 -13.12 -0.44
C SER A 157 8.21 -12.09 -0.09
N GLY A 158 7.47 -12.29 1.00
CA GLY A 158 6.36 -11.41 1.38
C GLY A 158 5.10 -11.57 0.53
N GLU A 159 3.97 -11.22 1.14
CA GLU A 159 2.62 -11.23 0.57
C GLU A 159 1.83 -10.03 1.10
N ILE A 160 1.10 -9.35 0.22
CA ILE A 160 0.22 -8.22 0.57
C ILE A 160 -1.17 -8.55 0.03
N ASP A 161 -2.08 -8.84 0.94
CA ASP A 161 -3.48 -9.10 0.63
C ASP A 161 -4.25 -7.79 0.62
N ILE A 162 -4.61 -7.31 -0.58
CA ILE A 162 -5.30 -6.03 -0.75
C ILE A 162 -6.77 -6.18 -0.35
N MET A 163 -7.39 -7.29 -0.78
CA MET A 163 -8.73 -7.68 -0.44
C MET A 163 -8.85 -9.20 -0.45
N GLU A 164 -9.29 -9.75 0.67
CA GLU A 164 -9.83 -11.09 0.75
C GLU A 164 -11.22 -11.04 1.36
N ASN A 165 -12.12 -11.89 0.87
CA ASN A 165 -13.40 -12.15 1.51
C ASN A 165 -13.59 -13.65 1.64
N ILE A 166 -14.28 -14.07 2.70
CA ILE A 166 -14.76 -15.43 2.82
C ILE A 166 -16.28 -15.41 2.87
N GLY A 167 -16.94 -16.24 2.07
CA GLY A 167 -18.36 -16.05 1.78
C GLY A 167 -19.34 -16.26 2.94
N ARG A 168 -18.86 -16.73 4.11
CA ARG A 168 -19.63 -16.71 5.37
C ARG A 168 -19.66 -15.35 6.08
N GLU A 169 -18.76 -14.45 5.69
CA GLU A 169 -18.65 -13.06 6.17
C GLU A 169 -18.92 -12.11 4.99
N PRO A 170 -20.15 -12.11 4.42
CA PRO A 170 -20.42 -11.41 3.16
C PRO A 170 -20.24 -9.88 3.25
N ASN A 171 -20.23 -9.32 4.46
CA ASN A 171 -20.11 -7.90 4.74
C ASN A 171 -18.71 -7.46 5.19
N MET A 172 -17.72 -8.37 5.21
CA MET A 172 -16.36 -8.08 5.70
C MET A 172 -15.31 -8.44 4.65
N VAL A 173 -14.32 -7.57 4.47
CA VAL A 173 -13.08 -7.90 3.75
C VAL A 173 -11.89 -7.82 4.69
N HIS A 174 -10.83 -8.52 4.36
CA HIS A 174 -9.59 -8.58 5.12
C HIS A 174 -8.44 -8.05 4.27
N GLY A 175 -7.55 -7.28 4.90
CA GLY A 175 -6.26 -6.92 4.33
C GLY A 175 -5.16 -7.36 5.28
N THR A 176 -4.14 -8.00 4.74
CA THR A 176 -3.14 -8.73 5.53
C THR A 176 -1.76 -8.59 4.91
N ILE A 177 -0.73 -8.65 5.74
CA ILE A 177 0.64 -8.88 5.28
C ILE A 177 1.17 -10.18 5.85
N HIS A 178 1.87 -10.93 5.00
CA HIS A 178 2.62 -12.11 5.42
C HIS A 178 4.12 -11.96 5.17
N GLY A 179 4.91 -12.44 6.13
CA GLY A 179 6.36 -12.45 6.07
C GLY A 179 6.97 -13.43 7.06
N PRO A 180 8.31 -13.55 7.11
CA PRO A 180 8.97 -14.47 8.03
C PRO A 180 8.72 -14.05 9.49
N GLY A 181 8.05 -14.92 10.25
CA GLY A 181 7.64 -14.67 11.64
C GLY A 181 6.17 -14.26 11.79
N TYR A 182 5.53 -13.83 10.70
CA TYR A 182 4.14 -13.34 10.68
C TYR A 182 3.41 -13.80 9.41
N SER A 183 3.16 -15.10 9.28
CA SER A 183 2.57 -15.70 8.06
C SER A 183 1.52 -16.77 8.36
N GLY A 184 0.75 -17.18 7.35
CA GLY A 184 -0.34 -18.14 7.53
C GLY A 184 -1.41 -17.55 8.45
N ALA A 185 -1.83 -18.30 9.47
CA ALA A 185 -2.81 -17.81 10.45
C ALA A 185 -2.31 -16.61 11.28
N GLU A 186 -1.00 -16.42 11.37
CA GLU A 186 -0.35 -15.32 12.12
C GLU A 186 -0.03 -14.11 11.22
N GLY A 187 -0.68 -13.99 10.05
CA GLY A 187 -0.60 -12.79 9.23
C GLY A 187 -1.06 -11.55 9.99
N ILE A 188 -0.41 -10.42 9.74
CA ILE A 188 -0.75 -9.16 10.42
C ILE A 188 -1.72 -8.39 9.54
N GLY A 189 -2.96 -8.23 10.01
CA GLY A 189 -4.03 -7.64 9.20
C GLY A 189 -5.17 -7.08 10.03
N ALA A 190 -6.20 -6.60 9.34
CA ALA A 190 -7.44 -6.15 9.94
C ALA A 190 -8.61 -6.39 8.97
N GLY A 191 -9.81 -6.57 9.54
CA GLY A 191 -11.06 -6.63 8.78
C GLY A 191 -11.69 -5.24 8.62
N TYR A 192 -12.42 -5.04 7.52
CA TYR A 192 -13.27 -3.88 7.27
C TYR A 192 -14.68 -4.32 6.94
N THR A 193 -15.68 -3.77 7.65
CA THR A 193 -17.09 -4.18 7.55
C THR A 193 -17.97 -3.06 7.01
N ILE A 194 -18.95 -3.41 6.18
CA ILE A 194 -19.99 -2.50 5.69
C ILE A 194 -21.40 -2.91 6.15
N GLY A 195 -22.39 -2.04 5.97
CA GLY A 195 -23.78 -2.27 6.39
C GLY A 195 -24.60 -3.23 5.50
N GLY A 196 -23.99 -3.82 4.46
CA GLY A 196 -24.60 -4.76 3.52
C GLY A 196 -23.57 -5.81 3.07
N ALA A 197 -23.81 -6.53 1.96
CA ALA A 197 -22.81 -7.46 1.44
C ALA A 197 -21.93 -6.80 0.37
N PHE A 198 -20.62 -7.07 0.38
CA PHE A 198 -19.71 -6.63 -0.69
C PHE A 198 -20.07 -7.22 -2.06
N ALA A 199 -20.83 -8.32 -2.06
CA ALA A 199 -21.33 -8.93 -3.28
C ALA A 199 -22.54 -8.21 -3.91
N ASP A 200 -23.11 -7.19 -3.25
CA ASP A 200 -24.29 -6.47 -3.74
C ASP A 200 -23.92 -5.37 -4.77
N ALA A 201 -22.69 -4.84 -4.72
CA ALA A 201 -22.24 -3.74 -5.57
C ALA A 201 -20.75 -3.86 -5.93
N PHE A 202 -20.32 -3.03 -6.88
CA PHE A 202 -18.88 -2.83 -7.11
C PHE A 202 -18.30 -1.93 -6.01
N HIS A 203 -17.15 -2.33 -5.49
CA HIS A 203 -16.35 -1.57 -4.54
C HIS A 203 -14.93 -1.41 -5.07
N THR A 204 -14.25 -0.37 -4.64
CA THR A 204 -12.84 -0.13 -4.98
C THR A 204 -11.96 -0.56 -3.81
N PHE A 205 -11.07 -1.52 -4.04
CA PHE A 205 -10.11 -2.02 -3.07
C PHE A 205 -8.70 -1.56 -3.47
N ALA A 206 -7.97 -0.95 -2.54
CA ALA A 206 -6.66 -0.41 -2.85
C ALA A 206 -5.67 -0.52 -1.69
N VAL A 207 -4.39 -0.57 -2.03
CA VAL A 207 -3.29 -0.26 -1.12
C VAL A 207 -2.45 0.89 -1.64
N ASP A 208 -2.02 1.79 -0.75
CA ASP A 208 -0.86 2.64 -0.97
C ASP A 208 0.35 2.00 -0.31
N TRP A 209 1.33 1.61 -1.11
CA TRP A 209 2.54 0.94 -0.63
C TRP A 209 3.76 1.80 -0.93
N SER A 210 4.46 2.19 0.14
CA SER A 210 5.65 3.02 0.16
C SER A 210 6.74 2.38 1.03
N PRO A 211 7.99 2.91 1.04
CA PRO A 211 9.00 2.43 1.97
C PRO A 211 8.49 2.48 3.41
N ASN A 212 8.51 1.33 4.10
CA ASN A 212 8.12 1.16 5.49
C ASN A 212 6.65 1.49 5.83
N LEU A 213 5.77 1.59 4.85
CA LEU A 213 4.35 1.89 5.09
C LEU A 213 3.46 1.32 3.98
N ILE A 214 2.48 0.52 4.38
CA ILE A 214 1.37 0.07 3.54
C ILE A 214 0.07 0.55 4.17
N ILE A 215 -0.84 1.13 3.39
CA ILE A 215 -2.15 1.63 3.85
C ILE A 215 -3.23 1.00 2.98
N TRP A 216 -4.29 0.47 3.59
CA TRP A 216 -5.40 -0.17 2.88
C TRP A 216 -6.64 0.71 2.87
N TYR A 217 -7.36 0.63 1.75
CA TYR A 217 -8.56 1.40 1.51
C TYR A 217 -9.68 0.53 0.93
N VAL A 218 -10.91 0.86 1.34
CA VAL A 218 -12.15 0.39 0.70
C VAL A 218 -13.00 1.61 0.34
N ASP A 219 -13.32 1.77 -0.94
CA ASP A 219 -14.04 2.92 -1.49
C ASP A 219 -13.38 4.27 -1.11
N GLY A 220 -12.05 4.28 -1.08
CA GLY A 220 -11.25 5.43 -0.67
C GLY A 220 -11.21 5.69 0.84
N ASN A 221 -11.88 4.89 1.66
CA ASN A 221 -11.80 5.00 3.13
C ASN A 221 -10.61 4.19 3.63
N GLU A 222 -9.66 4.87 4.27
CA GLU A 222 -8.58 4.18 4.98
C GLU A 222 -9.16 3.39 6.15
N TYR A 223 -8.77 2.12 6.28
CA TYR A 223 -9.18 1.31 7.44
C TYR A 223 -8.02 0.67 8.21
N GLN A 224 -6.81 0.60 7.61
CA GLN A 224 -5.62 0.17 8.33
C GLN A 224 -4.33 0.65 7.65
N ARG A 225 -3.25 0.66 8.43
CA ARG A 225 -1.88 0.87 7.98
C ARG A 225 -0.92 -0.04 8.71
N ARG A 226 0.17 -0.45 8.05
CA ARG A 226 1.23 -1.30 8.59
C ARG A 226 2.59 -0.72 8.30
N THR A 227 3.48 -0.83 9.28
CA THR A 227 4.85 -0.35 9.31
C THR A 227 5.78 -1.42 9.90
N PRO A 228 7.11 -1.29 9.79
CA PRO A 228 8.05 -2.18 10.47
C PRO A 228 7.85 -2.26 11.99
N ALA A 229 7.31 -1.22 12.63
CA ALA A 229 7.07 -1.21 14.06
C ALA A 229 5.98 -2.22 14.49
N ASP A 230 5.11 -2.62 13.58
CA ASP A 230 4.04 -3.59 13.83
C ASP A 230 4.55 -5.05 13.87
N LEU A 231 5.79 -5.29 13.44
CA LEU A 231 6.34 -6.64 13.25
C LEU A 231 6.97 -7.27 14.50
N GLY A 232 6.96 -6.57 15.65
CA GLY A 232 7.52 -7.13 16.89
C GLY A 232 9.02 -7.46 16.85
N GLY A 233 9.77 -6.88 15.91
CA GLY A 233 11.20 -7.15 15.68
C GLY A 233 11.51 -8.05 14.48
N ASP A 234 10.49 -8.63 13.85
CA ASP A 234 10.66 -9.39 12.61
C ASP A 234 11.02 -8.50 11.41
N ARG A 235 11.57 -9.12 10.37
CA ARG A 235 12.05 -8.41 9.18
C ARG A 235 10.89 -7.88 8.34
N TRP A 236 10.95 -6.60 7.99
CA TRP A 236 10.14 -6.01 6.92
C TRP A 236 10.62 -6.53 5.55
N VAL A 237 9.73 -7.19 4.80
CA VAL A 237 10.03 -7.81 3.49
C VAL A 237 9.21 -7.21 2.35
N PHE A 238 8.83 -5.94 2.45
CA PHE A 238 8.03 -5.22 1.45
C PHE A 238 8.83 -4.08 0.82
N ASP A 239 10.09 -4.38 0.48
CA ASP A 239 11.09 -3.44 -0.07
C ASP A 239 11.69 -3.93 -1.41
N HIS A 240 11.04 -4.89 -2.07
CA HIS A 240 11.40 -5.44 -3.39
C HIS A 240 10.17 -5.58 -4.29
N ASN A 241 10.33 -6.10 -5.52
CA ASN A 241 9.24 -6.15 -6.49
C ASN A 241 8.14 -7.14 -6.09
N PHE A 242 6.90 -6.73 -6.24
CA PHE A 242 5.72 -7.59 -6.12
C PHE A 242 4.94 -7.62 -7.43
N PHE A 243 4.21 -8.70 -7.68
CA PHE A 243 3.26 -8.82 -8.78
C PHE A 243 1.84 -9.03 -8.25
N MET A 244 0.83 -8.67 -9.04
CA MET A 244 -0.57 -8.81 -8.67
C MET A 244 -1.11 -10.20 -9.00
N ILE A 245 -2.05 -10.65 -8.18
CA ILE A 245 -2.82 -11.87 -8.35
C ILE A 245 -4.29 -11.57 -8.07
N MET A 246 -5.18 -12.13 -8.89
CA MET A 246 -6.61 -12.18 -8.61
C MET A 246 -7.18 -13.57 -8.90
N ASN A 247 -8.03 -14.06 -8.01
CA ASN A 247 -8.63 -15.38 -8.11
C ASN A 247 -9.93 -15.48 -7.33
N VAL A 248 -10.66 -16.57 -7.58
CA VAL A 248 -11.76 -17.03 -6.72
C VAL A 248 -11.46 -18.47 -6.32
N ALA A 249 -10.99 -18.68 -5.09
CA ALA A 249 -10.84 -20.01 -4.51
C ALA A 249 -12.20 -20.59 -4.09
N VAL A 250 -12.28 -21.91 -4.04
CA VAL A 250 -13.42 -22.69 -3.57
C VAL A 250 -12.92 -23.66 -2.51
N GLY A 251 -13.38 -23.49 -1.28
CA GLY A 251 -12.90 -24.28 -0.15
C GLY A 251 -11.55 -23.80 0.37
N GLY A 252 -11.24 -24.20 1.59
CA GLY A 252 -9.95 -23.96 2.23
C GLY A 252 -10.08 -23.99 3.75
N TYR A 253 -8.95 -24.05 4.46
CA TYR A 253 -8.95 -24.08 5.93
C TYR A 253 -9.69 -22.88 6.53
N TRP A 254 -9.44 -21.69 5.99
CA TRP A 254 -10.04 -20.45 6.49
C TRP A 254 -11.50 -20.24 6.05
N PRO A 255 -11.88 -20.26 4.75
CA PRO A 255 -13.29 -20.06 4.35
C PRO A 255 -14.22 -21.21 4.73
N GLY A 256 -13.68 -22.37 5.12
CA GLY A 256 -14.41 -23.62 5.15
C GLY A 256 -14.75 -24.08 3.74
N TYR A 257 -15.65 -25.06 3.61
CA TYR A 257 -15.99 -25.67 2.32
C TYR A 257 -17.40 -25.30 1.88
N PRO A 258 -17.71 -25.37 0.57
CA PRO A 258 -19.08 -25.24 0.10
C PRO A 258 -20.03 -26.22 0.79
N ASP A 259 -21.24 -25.77 1.08
CA ASP A 259 -22.31 -26.59 1.65
C ASP A 259 -23.62 -26.42 0.86
N GLY A 260 -24.74 -26.88 1.42
CA GLY A 260 -26.06 -26.79 0.77
C GLY A 260 -26.54 -25.35 0.51
N SER A 261 -25.93 -24.34 1.13
CA SER A 261 -26.24 -22.93 0.90
C SER A 261 -25.45 -22.32 -0.26
N THR A 262 -24.38 -22.97 -0.73
CA THR A 262 -23.51 -22.44 -1.78
C THR A 262 -24.11 -22.67 -3.17
N GLN A 263 -24.48 -21.58 -3.83
CA GLN A 263 -25.02 -21.62 -5.20
C GLN A 263 -23.89 -21.42 -6.22
N PHE A 264 -23.71 -22.39 -7.11
CA PHE A 264 -22.80 -22.27 -8.27
C PHE A 264 -23.59 -22.01 -9.55
N PRO A 265 -23.02 -21.28 -10.54
CA PRO A 265 -21.70 -20.64 -10.48
C PRO A 265 -21.66 -19.39 -9.58
N GLN A 266 -20.46 -19.03 -9.15
CA GLN A 266 -20.18 -17.75 -8.48
C GLN A 266 -19.15 -16.96 -9.28
N SER A 267 -19.34 -15.64 -9.35
CA SER A 267 -18.50 -14.79 -10.20
C SER A 267 -17.96 -13.59 -9.43
N MET A 268 -16.67 -13.32 -9.60
CA MET A 268 -16.05 -12.04 -9.32
C MET A 268 -16.00 -11.23 -10.61
N THR A 269 -16.65 -10.08 -10.64
CA THR A 269 -16.65 -9.17 -11.78
C THR A 269 -15.69 -8.01 -11.50
N VAL A 270 -14.77 -7.75 -12.41
CA VAL A 270 -13.68 -6.78 -12.26
C VAL A 270 -13.80 -5.74 -13.37
N ASP A 271 -14.07 -4.50 -13.00
CA ASP A 271 -14.21 -3.36 -13.91
C ASP A 271 -12.82 -2.92 -14.40
N TYR A 272 -11.89 -2.70 -13.46
CA TYR A 272 -10.51 -2.41 -13.80
C TYR A 272 -9.54 -2.90 -12.73
N VAL A 273 -8.29 -3.07 -13.14
CA VAL A 273 -7.12 -3.13 -12.26
C VAL A 273 -6.15 -2.04 -12.70
N ARG A 274 -5.69 -1.22 -11.77
CA ARG A 274 -4.77 -0.12 -12.03
C ARG A 274 -3.66 -0.09 -11.00
N ALA A 275 -2.45 0.17 -11.48
CA ALA A 275 -1.31 0.50 -10.65
C ALA A 275 -0.86 1.92 -10.96
N TYR A 276 -0.69 2.73 -9.93
CA TYR A 276 -0.25 4.10 -10.00
C TYR A 276 1.06 4.27 -9.25
N ALA A 277 1.82 5.28 -9.60
CA ALA A 277 2.78 5.82 -8.66
C ALA A 277 2.03 6.45 -7.46
N LEU A 278 2.68 6.57 -6.31
CA LEU A 278 2.13 7.36 -5.21
C LEU A 278 2.07 8.85 -5.56
N PRO A 279 1.27 9.67 -4.87
CA PRO A 279 1.18 11.10 -5.13
C PRO A 279 2.57 11.74 -4.93
N GLY A 280 3.12 12.35 -5.98
CA GLY A 280 4.51 12.83 -5.99
C GLY A 280 5.58 11.84 -6.44
N GLY A 281 5.22 10.58 -6.59
CA GLY A 281 6.02 9.58 -7.26
C GLY A 281 5.85 9.71 -8.77
N THR A 282 6.93 9.96 -9.47
CA THR A 282 7.07 9.57 -10.88
C THR A 282 7.84 8.24 -10.91
N ASN A 283 7.43 7.33 -11.79
CA ASN A 283 8.01 6.01 -12.04
C ASN A 283 9.56 6.02 -12.10
N PRO A 284 10.22 4.85 -11.83
CA PRO A 284 11.24 4.61 -10.78
C PRO A 284 12.24 5.78 -10.59
N PRO A 285 13.03 5.88 -9.50
CA PRO A 285 14.19 6.76 -9.60
C PRO A 285 14.95 6.33 -10.85
N PRO A 286 15.26 7.25 -11.79
CA PRO A 286 16.16 6.90 -12.86
C PRO A 286 17.37 6.27 -12.19
N THR A 287 17.77 5.08 -12.64
CA THR A 287 19.10 4.55 -12.35
C THR A 287 20.18 5.37 -13.09
N GLY A 288 19.91 6.63 -13.41
CA GLY A 288 20.80 7.62 -13.97
C GLY A 288 20.84 8.84 -13.04
N GLY A 289 22.04 9.33 -12.76
CA GLY A 289 22.23 10.57 -12.03
C GLY A 289 21.54 11.73 -12.74
N GLY A 290 20.94 12.62 -11.95
CA GLY A 290 20.18 13.76 -12.43
C GLY A 290 20.45 15.00 -11.59
N ARG A 291 20.12 16.18 -12.12
CA ARG A 291 20.28 17.44 -11.37
C ARG A 291 19.16 17.56 -10.34
N ILE A 292 19.48 18.09 -9.17
CA ILE A 292 18.46 18.56 -8.22
C ILE A 292 18.52 20.09 -8.25
N THR A 293 17.41 20.75 -8.58
CA THR A 293 17.31 22.21 -8.63
C THR A 293 16.37 22.72 -7.55
N GLY A 294 16.64 23.91 -7.01
CA GLY A 294 15.83 24.53 -5.97
C GLY A 294 15.63 26.03 -6.18
N ILE A 295 15.52 26.77 -5.08
CA ILE A 295 15.29 28.22 -5.08
C ILE A 295 16.25 28.97 -6.03
N GLY A 296 15.69 29.88 -6.84
CA GLY A 296 16.43 30.64 -7.85
C GLY A 296 16.97 29.82 -9.03
N GLY A 297 16.46 28.61 -9.25
CA GLY A 297 16.92 27.71 -10.32
C GLY A 297 18.32 27.15 -10.11
N LYS A 298 18.86 27.26 -8.88
CA LYS A 298 20.20 26.78 -8.52
C LYS A 298 20.21 25.27 -8.34
N CYS A 299 21.34 24.66 -8.65
CA CYS A 299 21.57 23.23 -8.49
C CYS A 299 22.11 22.91 -7.08
N VAL A 300 21.69 21.77 -6.54
CA VAL A 300 22.36 21.13 -5.40
C VAL A 300 23.73 20.65 -5.86
N ASP A 301 24.77 21.12 -5.18
CA ASP A 301 26.16 21.08 -5.63
C ASP A 301 27.07 20.56 -4.51
N VAL A 302 27.98 19.66 -4.86
CA VAL A 302 29.10 19.28 -3.99
C VAL A 302 30.20 20.33 -4.14
N ALA A 303 30.47 21.07 -3.07
CA ALA A 303 31.39 22.20 -3.09
C ALA A 303 32.77 21.82 -3.63
N GLY A 304 33.17 22.48 -4.72
CA GLY A 304 34.46 22.25 -5.38
C GLY A 304 34.64 20.86 -6.00
N ALA A 305 33.55 20.09 -6.18
CA ALA A 305 33.58 18.69 -6.58
C ALA A 305 34.48 17.81 -5.68
N ALA A 306 34.68 18.21 -4.43
CA ALA A 306 35.56 17.50 -3.51
C ALA A 306 34.91 16.19 -3.02
N THR A 307 35.73 15.17 -2.83
CA THR A 307 35.30 13.83 -2.39
C THR A 307 35.82 13.49 -0.99
N ALA A 308 36.16 14.48 -0.17
CA ALA A 308 36.48 14.25 1.23
C ALA A 308 35.18 14.09 2.05
N ASN A 309 35.19 13.23 3.07
CA ASN A 309 34.09 13.19 4.04
C ASN A 309 33.96 14.54 4.74
N GLY A 310 32.73 15.03 4.86
CA GLY A 310 32.44 16.37 5.37
C GLY A 310 32.41 17.46 4.31
N THR A 311 32.59 17.12 3.03
CA THR A 311 32.48 18.10 1.94
C THR A 311 31.08 18.74 1.95
N ALA A 312 31.05 20.05 1.82
CA ALA A 312 29.85 20.86 1.85
C ALA A 312 28.91 20.56 0.67
N VAL A 313 27.62 20.30 0.95
CA VAL A 313 26.53 20.35 -0.05
C VAL A 313 25.83 21.71 -0.06
N GLN A 314 25.90 22.43 -1.18
CA GLN A 314 25.51 23.83 -1.31
C GLN A 314 24.60 24.06 -2.52
N LEU A 315 24.13 25.30 -2.71
CA LEU A 315 23.58 25.77 -3.98
C LEU A 315 24.68 26.37 -4.85
N TRP A 316 24.62 26.07 -6.14
CA TRP A 316 25.46 26.70 -7.14
C TRP A 316 24.71 26.86 -8.46
N ASP A 317 25.22 27.74 -9.33
CA ASP A 317 24.74 27.80 -10.71
C ASP A 317 24.87 26.44 -11.39
N CYS A 318 23.82 26.04 -12.10
CA CYS A 318 23.85 24.77 -12.81
C CYS A 318 24.91 24.80 -13.92
N ASN A 319 25.97 24.02 -13.76
CA ASN A 319 27.15 23.98 -14.63
C ASN A 319 27.35 22.61 -15.30
N GLY A 320 26.52 21.61 -14.96
CA GLY A 320 26.51 20.30 -15.59
C GLY A 320 27.65 19.37 -15.19
N THR A 321 28.50 19.78 -14.25
CA THR A 321 29.59 18.95 -13.72
C THR A 321 29.07 17.79 -12.88
N GLY A 322 29.93 16.78 -12.65
CA GLY A 322 29.60 15.62 -11.80
C GLY A 322 29.24 15.99 -10.35
N ALA A 323 29.65 17.18 -9.88
CA ALA A 323 29.29 17.70 -8.55
C ALA A 323 27.79 18.01 -8.40
N GLN A 324 27.05 18.09 -9.51
CA GLN A 324 25.62 18.39 -9.57
C GLN A 324 24.78 17.21 -10.07
N GLN A 325 25.42 16.06 -10.28
CA GLN A 325 24.77 14.84 -10.73
C GLN A 325 24.50 13.95 -9.52
N TRP A 326 23.23 13.81 -9.16
CA TRP A 326 22.77 13.08 -8.00
C TRP A 326 21.99 11.84 -8.42
N THR A 327 22.42 10.69 -7.93
CA THR A 327 21.75 9.41 -8.13
C THR A 327 20.87 9.10 -6.93
N TRP A 328 19.58 8.87 -7.16
CA TRP A 328 18.66 8.36 -6.16
C TRP A 328 18.71 6.83 -6.18
N ALA A 329 19.32 6.24 -5.16
CA ALA A 329 19.47 4.80 -5.07
C ALA A 329 18.21 4.14 -4.48
N ALA A 330 17.95 2.88 -4.85
CA ALA A 330 16.79 2.12 -4.38
C ALA A 330 16.75 1.94 -2.86
N ASP A 331 17.91 2.02 -2.20
CA ASP A 331 18.03 1.98 -0.74
C ASP A 331 17.62 3.31 -0.06
N GLY A 332 17.16 4.31 -0.80
CA GLY A 332 16.76 5.61 -0.29
C GLY A 332 17.91 6.58 -0.05
N SER A 333 19.14 6.24 -0.44
CA SER A 333 20.26 7.19 -0.41
C SER A 333 20.32 8.07 -1.65
N VAL A 334 20.81 9.30 -1.48
CA VAL A 334 21.03 10.26 -2.57
C VAL A 334 22.54 10.43 -2.72
N ARG A 335 23.09 10.13 -3.89
CA ARG A 335 24.53 9.93 -4.07
C ARG A 335 25.13 10.86 -5.11
N ALA A 336 26.30 11.43 -4.82
CA ALA A 336 27.11 12.16 -5.77
C ALA A 336 28.58 11.80 -5.58
N LEU A 337 29.35 11.75 -6.68
CA LEU A 337 30.80 11.48 -6.65
C LEU A 337 31.19 10.23 -5.84
N GLY A 338 30.36 9.18 -5.87
CA GLY A 338 30.59 7.92 -5.16
C GLY A 338 30.28 7.93 -3.66
N LYS A 339 29.69 9.00 -3.14
CA LYS A 339 29.34 9.18 -1.72
C LYS A 339 27.88 9.56 -1.52
N CYS A 340 27.43 9.55 -0.27
CA CYS A 340 26.05 9.80 0.13
C CYS A 340 25.86 11.22 0.65
N LEU A 341 24.71 11.82 0.34
CA LEU A 341 24.16 12.99 1.00
C LEU A 341 23.83 12.62 2.45
N ASP A 342 24.41 13.37 3.39
CA ASP A 342 24.49 12.97 4.79
C ASP A 342 24.13 14.14 5.71
N VAL A 343 23.39 13.81 6.77
CA VAL A 343 23.21 14.68 7.93
C VAL A 343 24.33 14.39 8.93
N PRO A 344 25.22 15.36 9.25
CA PRO A 344 26.38 15.11 10.09
C PRO A 344 26.02 14.48 11.43
N SER A 345 26.69 13.37 11.75
CA SER A 345 26.52 12.62 12.99
C SER A 345 25.07 12.18 13.26
N GLY A 346 24.21 12.11 12.23
CA GLY A 346 22.80 11.76 12.38
C GLY A 346 21.99 12.77 13.19
N SER A 347 22.42 14.03 13.21
CA SER A 347 21.70 15.10 13.93
C SER A 347 20.24 15.19 13.50
N THR A 348 19.34 15.38 14.46
CA THR A 348 17.92 15.65 14.22
C THR A 348 17.56 17.11 14.48
N ALA A 349 18.54 17.99 14.69
CA ALA A 349 18.32 19.40 15.01
C ALA A 349 18.18 20.27 13.75
N ASN A 350 17.30 21.28 13.81
CA ASN A 350 17.23 22.32 12.79
C ASN A 350 18.60 23.00 12.62
N GLY A 351 18.99 23.23 11.37
CA GLY A 351 20.23 23.93 11.04
C GLY A 351 21.45 23.04 10.84
N ALA A 352 21.33 21.72 11.05
CA ALA A 352 22.43 20.79 10.73
C ALA A 352 22.74 20.85 9.23
N LYS A 353 23.96 21.29 8.89
CA LYS A 353 24.39 21.51 7.49
C LYS A 353 24.68 20.20 6.80
N LEU A 354 24.13 20.00 5.60
CA LEU A 354 24.32 18.79 4.83
C LEU A 354 25.75 18.67 4.29
N GLN A 355 26.23 17.43 4.26
CA GLN A 355 27.57 17.09 3.81
C GLN A 355 27.54 15.87 2.89
N LEU A 356 28.67 15.63 2.24
CA LEU A 356 28.98 14.40 1.55
C LEU A 356 29.76 13.48 2.49
N TRP A 357 29.34 12.23 2.61
CA TRP A 357 29.99 11.24 3.47
C TRP A 357 29.98 9.85 2.83
N ASP A 358 30.91 8.99 3.24
CA ASP A 358 30.89 7.58 2.84
C ASP A 358 29.55 6.94 3.15
N CYS A 359 29.01 6.19 2.18
CA CYS A 359 27.74 5.51 2.37
C CYS A 359 27.88 4.43 3.46
N ASN A 360 27.19 4.63 4.58
CA ASN A 360 27.26 3.78 5.78
C ASN A 360 25.90 3.13 6.12
N GLY A 361 24.85 3.41 5.34
CA GLY A 361 23.54 2.79 5.46
C GLY A 361 22.66 3.32 6.60
N SER A 362 23.16 4.29 7.38
CA SER A 362 22.42 4.90 8.49
C SER A 362 21.21 5.73 8.02
N GLY A 363 20.28 6.00 8.93
CA GLY A 363 19.12 6.87 8.67
C GLY A 363 19.50 8.31 8.30
N ALA A 364 20.70 8.77 8.67
CA ALA A 364 21.26 10.08 8.32
C ALA A 364 21.47 10.27 6.81
N GLN A 365 21.50 9.15 6.07
CA GLN A 365 21.75 9.10 4.63
C GLN A 365 20.52 8.66 3.85
N ARG A 366 19.36 8.54 4.51
CA ARG A 366 18.08 8.18 3.88
C ARG A 366 17.30 9.45 3.58
N TRP A 367 16.74 9.51 2.38
CA TRP A 367 16.03 10.66 1.86
C TRP A 367 14.81 10.23 1.06
N THR A 368 13.75 11.01 1.16
CA THR A 368 12.51 10.80 0.42
C THR A 368 12.17 12.09 -0.31
N PHE A 369 11.85 11.99 -1.59
CA PHE A 369 11.29 13.10 -2.36
C PHE A 369 9.76 13.02 -2.28
N THR A 370 9.11 14.05 -1.74
CA THR A 370 7.65 14.06 -1.52
C THR A 370 6.91 14.67 -2.71
N GLY A 371 5.60 14.45 -2.80
CA GLY A 371 4.74 15.12 -3.81
C GLY A 371 4.56 16.61 -3.62
N ALA A 372 4.93 17.13 -2.45
CA ALA A 372 5.01 18.57 -2.22
C ALA A 372 6.35 19.15 -2.68
N ASN A 373 7.17 18.38 -3.43
CA ASN A 373 8.50 18.75 -3.89
C ASN A 373 9.51 18.99 -2.76
N ASP A 374 9.31 18.35 -1.60
CA ASP A 374 10.27 18.39 -0.50
C ASP A 374 11.24 17.22 -0.59
N ILE A 375 12.49 17.42 -0.14
CA ILE A 375 13.44 16.34 0.10
C ILE A 375 13.53 16.15 1.61
N VAL A 376 13.01 15.05 2.13
CA VAL A 376 12.85 14.81 3.58
C VAL A 376 13.82 13.74 4.04
N ASN A 377 14.48 13.96 5.19
CA ASN A 377 15.20 12.91 5.90
C ASN A 377 14.24 12.20 6.88
N PRO A 378 13.88 10.92 6.66
CA PRO A 378 12.88 10.24 7.49
C PRO A 378 13.28 10.06 8.95
N GLN A 379 14.58 9.92 9.25
CA GLN A 379 15.06 9.78 10.63
C GLN A 379 14.75 11.02 11.48
N SER A 380 14.92 12.21 10.91
CA SER A 380 14.68 13.48 11.61
C SER A 380 13.28 14.05 11.37
N ASN A 381 12.56 13.54 10.37
CA ASN A 381 11.31 14.11 9.85
C ASN A 381 11.47 15.59 9.46
N LYS A 382 12.60 15.94 8.83
CA LYS A 382 12.95 17.32 8.44
C LYS A 382 13.29 17.43 6.96
N CYS A 383 13.05 18.59 6.40
CA CYS A 383 13.24 18.92 4.99
C CYS A 383 14.65 19.47 4.72
N MET A 384 15.21 19.13 3.56
CA MET A 384 16.34 19.83 2.98
C MET A 384 15.95 21.27 2.70
N ASP A 385 16.75 22.18 3.22
CA ASP A 385 16.47 23.61 3.30
C ASP A 385 17.68 24.41 2.80
N ALA A 386 17.44 25.33 1.87
CA ALA A 386 18.42 26.35 1.51
C ALA A 386 18.46 27.43 2.60
N THR A 387 19.59 27.51 3.30
CA THR A 387 19.75 28.34 4.50
C THR A 387 19.33 29.78 4.25
N GLY A 388 18.44 30.30 5.11
CA GLY A 388 18.02 31.71 5.06
C GLY A 388 17.21 32.07 3.82
N ALA A 389 16.64 31.07 3.13
CA ALA A 389 15.95 31.24 1.85
C ALA A 389 16.79 31.98 0.79
N SER A 390 18.10 31.82 0.85
CA SER A 390 19.04 32.44 -0.08
C SER A 390 19.18 31.60 -1.36
N SER A 391 19.21 32.29 -2.51
CA SER A 391 19.56 31.70 -3.81
C SER A 391 20.96 32.08 -4.27
N ALA A 392 21.83 32.57 -3.38
CA ALA A 392 23.21 32.89 -3.72
C ALA A 392 24.05 31.62 -3.91
N ASN A 393 25.03 31.66 -4.81
CA ASN A 393 26.03 30.60 -4.94
C ASN A 393 26.80 30.44 -3.62
N GLY A 394 27.01 29.19 -3.20
CA GLY A 394 27.62 28.87 -1.92
C GLY A 394 26.65 28.80 -0.75
N THR A 395 25.34 29.04 -0.96
CA THR A 395 24.34 28.86 0.10
C THR A 395 24.36 27.42 0.59
N ARG A 396 24.70 27.20 1.86
CA ARG A 396 24.74 25.84 2.45
C ARG A 396 23.33 25.27 2.55
N LEU A 397 23.19 23.98 2.25
CA LEU A 397 21.98 23.24 2.55
C LEU A 397 22.01 22.71 3.98
N GLN A 398 20.84 22.63 4.60
CA GLN A 398 20.65 22.15 5.96
C GLN A 398 19.38 21.29 6.05
N ILE A 399 19.17 20.61 7.18
CA ILE A 399 17.82 20.15 7.53
C ILE A 399 17.09 21.22 8.37
N TRP A 400 15.79 21.35 8.14
CA TRP A 400 14.91 22.23 8.91
C TRP A 400 13.50 21.64 8.96
N ASP A 401 12.68 22.08 9.91
CA ASP A 401 11.26 21.73 9.91
C ASP A 401 10.60 22.04 8.56
N CYS A 402 9.79 21.11 8.09
CA CYS A 402 9.08 21.25 6.83
C CYS A 402 8.01 22.34 6.94
N GLY A 403 8.33 23.53 6.43
CA GLY A 403 7.46 24.71 6.47
C GLY A 403 6.81 25.05 5.12
N GLY A 404 7.19 24.34 4.05
CA GLY A 404 6.61 24.51 2.72
C GLY A 404 7.10 25.75 1.95
N GLY A 405 8.08 26.49 2.49
CA GLY A 405 8.68 27.64 1.82
C GLY A 405 9.45 27.27 0.55
N ALA A 406 9.59 28.21 -0.39
CA ALA A 406 10.25 27.98 -1.68
C ALA A 406 11.71 27.49 -1.56
N ASN A 407 12.36 27.77 -0.44
CA ASN A 407 13.72 27.31 -0.13
C ASN A 407 13.81 25.84 0.30
N GLN A 408 12.67 25.16 0.44
CA GLN A 408 12.54 23.72 0.70
C GLN A 408 11.92 22.97 -0.49
N LYS A 409 11.66 23.67 -1.60
CA LYS A 409 11.06 23.11 -2.80
C LYS A 409 12.14 22.79 -3.83
N TRP A 410 12.13 21.55 -4.27
CA TRP A 410 13.14 20.96 -5.12
C TRP A 410 12.50 20.38 -6.39
N SER A 411 13.30 20.27 -7.44
CA SER A 411 12.95 19.54 -8.65
C SER A 411 14.11 18.62 -8.99
N ARG A 412 13.82 17.49 -9.63
CA ARG A 412 14.84 16.54 -10.10
C ARG A 412 14.60 16.23 -11.57
N SER A 413 15.66 16.12 -12.36
CA SER A 413 15.63 15.85 -13.80
C SER A 413 16.54 14.71 -14.19
#